data_AF-A0A1V1V847-F1
#
_entry.id   AF-A0A1V1V847-F1
#
_cell.length_a   1.000
_cell.length_b   1.000
_cell.length_c   1.000
_cell.angle_alpha   90.00
_cell.angle_beta   90.00
_cell.angle_gamma   90.00
#
_symmetry.space_group_name_H-M   'P 1'
#
loop_
_entity.id
_entity.type
_entity.pdbx_description
1 polymer ?
#
loop_
_entity_poly.entity_id
_entity_poly.type
_entity_poly.pdbx_seq_one_letter_code
_entity_poly.pdbx_strand_id
1 'polypeptide(L)'
;MLIIKKKLDDLEDTSDNTQTIIDLLAFNSTHICPFNNECPDDIKKNAIHGIPKCGECPYSVKTVDHLPAISAKIRALTDKAAELEDIINEAKANSEDMGAYINEISLKRFYGGEISAWATTATCLDSMANNLSQKDKWLVRKPDFIRKKLTKLKSSNELTNTLVRIEEALNYQEFLTPQLKAKVTIFRNKVLAQTRQFKALLGEEPTGQKLLYDFKGIIKTICDISGIGVNELPAELARIEMNAQKALGGTLSLPITITGGRSA
;
A
#
# COMPACT_ATOMS: atom_id res chain seq x y z
N MET A 1 -22.03 -15.13 19.65
CA MET A 1 -23.51 -14.97 19.52
C MET A 1 -24.13 -14.17 20.66
N LEU A 2 -23.74 -14.38 21.92
CA LEU A 2 -24.32 -13.67 23.08
C LEU A 2 -24.17 -12.14 23.03
N ILE A 3 -23.06 -11.61 22.48
CA ILE A 3 -22.84 -10.15 22.42
C ILE A 3 -23.73 -9.47 21.38
N ILE A 4 -23.88 -10.05 20.18
CA ILE A 4 -24.79 -9.50 19.16
C ILE A 4 -26.23 -9.62 19.63
N LYS A 5 -26.61 -10.78 20.20
CA LYS A 5 -27.95 -10.96 20.74
C LYS A 5 -28.24 -9.96 21.86
N LYS A 6 -27.33 -9.80 22.82
CA LYS A 6 -27.46 -8.80 23.89
C LYS A 6 -27.56 -7.38 23.34
N LYS A 7 -26.71 -6.99 22.37
CA LYS A 7 -26.79 -5.66 21.75
C LYS A 7 -28.07 -5.48 20.92
N LEU A 8 -28.63 -6.53 20.32
CA LEU A 8 -29.94 -6.48 19.67
C LEU A 8 -31.08 -6.36 20.68
N ASP A 9 -31.03 -7.14 21.76
CA ASP A 9 -31.99 -7.08 22.86
C ASP A 9 -31.97 -5.65 23.49
N ASP A 10 -30.78 -5.06 23.66
CA ASP A 10 -30.58 -3.68 24.14
C ASP A 10 -31.11 -2.61 23.14
N LEU A 11 -31.06 -2.88 21.82
CA LEU A 11 -31.66 -2.03 20.78
C LEU A 11 -33.20 -2.14 20.73
N GLU A 12 -33.76 -3.28 21.10
CA GLU A 12 -35.21 -3.51 21.14
C GLU A 12 -35.84 -2.90 22.42
N ASP A 13 -35.09 -2.84 23.52
CA ASP A 13 -35.54 -2.28 24.82
C ASP A 13 -35.34 -0.76 24.94
N THR A 14 -34.55 -0.12 24.07
CA THR A 14 -34.36 1.34 24.08
C THR A 14 -35.51 2.03 23.35
N SER A 15 -36.44 2.63 24.10
CA SER A 15 -37.54 3.46 23.57
C SER A 15 -37.08 4.77 22.91
N ASP A 16 -35.77 5.00 22.81
CA ASP A 16 -35.17 6.17 22.18
C ASP A 16 -34.62 5.77 20.81
N ASN A 17 -35.31 6.23 19.77
CA ASN A 17 -35.24 5.78 18.38
C ASN A 17 -33.95 6.16 17.63
N THR A 18 -32.83 6.32 18.35
CA THR A 18 -31.59 6.93 17.83
C THR A 18 -30.50 5.92 17.46
N GLN A 19 -30.61 4.66 17.89
CA GLN A 19 -29.61 3.63 17.63
C GLN A 19 -30.16 2.57 16.68
N THR A 20 -29.46 2.35 15.56
CA THR A 20 -29.85 1.44 14.48
C THR A 20 -28.89 0.25 14.39
N ILE A 21 -29.29 -0.82 13.69
CA ILE A 21 -28.41 -1.95 13.36
C ILE A 21 -27.11 -1.49 12.68
N ILE A 22 -27.15 -0.38 11.93
CA ILE A 22 -25.97 0.16 11.24
C ILE A 22 -24.93 0.64 12.27
N ASP A 23 -25.36 1.14 13.43
CA ASP A 23 -24.49 1.63 14.49
C ASP A 23 -23.78 0.49 15.26
N LEU A 24 -24.18 -0.76 15.03
CA LEU A 24 -23.50 -1.96 15.52
C LEU A 24 -22.42 -2.48 14.56
N LEU A 25 -22.41 -2.00 13.31
CA LEU A 25 -21.47 -2.42 12.28
C LEU A 25 -20.37 -1.36 12.10
N ALA A 26 -19.12 -1.80 12.02
CA ALA A 26 -18.04 -0.94 11.54
C ALA A 26 -17.70 -1.30 10.09
N PHE A 27 -17.82 -0.31 9.19
CA PHE A 27 -17.47 -0.43 7.78
C PHE A 27 -16.00 -0.03 7.59
N ASN A 28 -15.10 -0.99 7.70
CA ASN A 28 -13.68 -0.77 7.43
C ASN A 28 -13.41 -0.94 5.92
N SER A 29 -12.31 -0.34 5.45
CA SER A 29 -11.82 -0.46 4.07
C SER A 29 -11.76 -1.92 3.57
N THR A 30 -11.35 -2.83 4.45
CA THR A 30 -11.03 -4.24 4.13
C THR A 30 -12.12 -5.24 4.51
N HIS A 31 -13.04 -4.86 5.40
CA HIS A 31 -14.06 -5.75 5.94
C HIS A 31 -15.14 -4.97 6.70
N ILE A 32 -16.30 -5.59 6.85
CA ILE A 32 -17.33 -5.13 7.79
C ILE A 32 -17.16 -5.92 9.09
N CYS A 33 -17.02 -5.21 10.20
CA CYS A 33 -16.94 -5.80 11.53
C CYS A 33 -18.34 -5.75 12.18
N PRO A 34 -18.92 -6.91 12.55
CA PRO A 34 -20.26 -6.96 13.15
C PRO A 34 -20.30 -6.55 14.64
N PHE A 35 -19.16 -6.17 15.21
CA PHE A 35 -19.04 -5.76 16.61
C PHE A 35 -18.56 -4.32 16.75
N ASN A 36 -18.72 -3.48 15.72
CA ASN A 36 -18.27 -2.09 15.72
C ASN A 36 -16.80 -1.91 16.15
N ASN A 37 -15.90 -2.77 15.67
CA ASN A 37 -14.48 -2.85 16.06
C ASN A 37 -14.20 -3.16 17.55
N GLU A 38 -15.22 -3.44 18.36
CA GLU A 38 -15.10 -3.94 19.72
C GLU A 38 -14.99 -5.47 19.72
N CYS A 39 -13.75 -5.98 19.66
CA CYS A 39 -13.53 -7.43 19.55
C CYS A 39 -14.10 -8.20 20.76
N PRO A 40 -14.80 -9.33 20.55
CA PRO A 40 -15.21 -10.21 21.64
C PRO A 40 -13.99 -10.91 22.28
N ASP A 41 -14.16 -11.45 23.50
CA ASP A 41 -13.04 -11.95 24.31
C ASP A 41 -12.30 -13.14 23.71
N ASP A 42 -12.99 -13.97 22.93
CA ASP A 42 -12.40 -15.06 22.14
C ASP A 42 -11.45 -14.56 21.05
N ILE A 43 -11.67 -13.34 20.54
CA ILE A 43 -10.82 -12.71 19.53
C ILE A 43 -9.70 -11.87 20.18
N LYS A 44 -9.98 -11.18 21.29
CA LYS A 44 -8.98 -10.38 22.01
C LYS A 44 -7.76 -11.20 22.45
N LYS A 45 -7.95 -12.48 22.81
CA LYS A 45 -6.86 -13.40 23.19
C LYS A 45 -5.81 -13.59 22.09
N ASN A 46 -6.18 -13.36 20.83
CA ASN A 46 -5.30 -13.53 19.68
C ASN A 46 -4.66 -12.21 19.21
N ALA A 47 -4.96 -11.09 19.87
CA ALA A 47 -4.39 -9.80 19.55
C ALA A 47 -2.96 -9.69 20.09
N ILE A 48 -2.07 -9.10 19.30
CA ILE A 48 -0.69 -8.79 19.69
C ILE A 48 -0.55 -7.26 19.67
N HIS A 49 -0.01 -6.68 20.75
CA HIS A 49 0.13 -5.22 20.94
C HIS A 49 -1.18 -4.43 20.71
N GLY A 50 -2.33 -5.01 21.08
CA GLY A 50 -3.64 -4.36 20.88
C GLY A 50 -4.12 -4.34 19.42
N ILE A 51 -3.39 -4.97 18.50
CA ILE A 51 -3.78 -5.07 17.09
C ILE A 51 -4.64 -6.34 16.91
N PRO A 52 -5.91 -6.20 16.50
CA PRO A 52 -6.77 -7.36 16.25
C PRO A 52 -6.37 -8.08 14.97
N LYS A 53 -6.56 -9.40 14.95
CA LYS A 53 -6.34 -10.26 13.79
C LYS A 53 -7.54 -10.27 12.85
N CYS A 54 -7.83 -9.14 12.20
CA CYS A 54 -9.01 -9.03 11.33
C CYS A 54 -8.94 -9.94 10.08
N GLY A 55 -7.72 -10.32 9.65
CA GLY A 55 -7.53 -11.28 8.57
C GLY A 55 -8.03 -12.66 8.95
N GLU A 56 -7.59 -13.15 10.12
CA GLU A 56 -7.97 -14.46 10.68
C GLU A 56 -9.35 -14.44 11.37
N CYS A 57 -9.96 -13.26 11.59
CA CYS A 57 -11.20 -13.12 12.34
C CYS A 57 -12.38 -13.87 11.68
N PRO A 58 -12.99 -14.86 12.36
CA PRO A 58 -14.10 -15.65 11.81
C PRO A 58 -15.40 -14.86 11.66
N TYR A 59 -15.52 -13.72 12.33
CA TYR A 59 -16.72 -12.89 12.31
C TYR A 59 -16.65 -11.76 11.28
N SER A 60 -15.49 -11.53 10.67
CA SER A 60 -15.31 -10.43 9.71
C SER A 60 -16.01 -10.75 8.39
N VAL A 61 -16.86 -9.82 7.93
CA VAL A 61 -17.58 -9.98 6.66
C VAL A 61 -16.78 -9.31 5.55
N LYS A 62 -16.43 -10.09 4.51
CA LYS A 62 -15.57 -9.65 3.42
C LYS A 62 -16.26 -9.94 2.08
N THR A 63 -16.32 -8.95 1.19
CA THR A 63 -16.97 -9.03 -0.12
C THR A 63 -15.97 -8.73 -1.23
N VAL A 64 -16.36 -9.01 -2.48
CA VAL A 64 -15.50 -8.75 -3.65
C VAL A 64 -15.10 -7.27 -3.79
N ASP A 65 -15.91 -6.34 -3.28
CA ASP A 65 -15.62 -4.91 -3.30
C ASP A 65 -14.44 -4.52 -2.38
N HIS A 66 -14.14 -5.32 -1.36
CA HIS A 66 -12.99 -5.10 -0.48
C HIS A 66 -11.67 -5.56 -1.10
N LEU A 67 -11.67 -6.29 -2.23
CA LEU A 67 -10.45 -6.82 -2.86
C LEU A 67 -9.31 -5.79 -3.05
N PRO A 68 -9.58 -4.55 -3.53
CA PRO A 68 -8.54 -3.54 -3.67
C PRO A 68 -7.90 -3.18 -2.32
N ALA A 69 -8.71 -2.93 -1.29
CA ALA A 69 -8.22 -2.59 0.04
C ALA A 69 -7.50 -3.76 0.71
N ILE A 70 -8.00 -5.00 0.54
CA ILE A 70 -7.34 -6.21 1.03
C ILE A 70 -5.96 -6.36 0.39
N SER A 71 -5.85 -6.15 -0.92
CA SER A 71 -4.58 -6.19 -1.64
C SER A 71 -3.60 -5.14 -1.10
N ALA A 72 -4.09 -3.93 -0.83
CA ALA A 72 -3.30 -2.85 -0.25
C ALA A 72 -2.84 -3.18 1.17
N LYS A 73 -3.73 -3.78 1.98
CA LYS A 73 -3.42 -4.26 3.33
C LYS A 73 -2.33 -5.32 3.33
N ILE A 74 -2.39 -6.29 2.42
CA ILE A 74 -1.34 -7.31 2.25
C ILE A 74 0.01 -6.63 2.02
N ARG A 75 0.10 -5.72 1.04
CA ARG A 75 1.34 -4.98 0.75
C ARG A 75 1.85 -4.19 1.96
N ALA A 76 0.96 -3.47 2.64
CA ALA A 76 1.32 -2.68 3.81
C ALA A 76 1.83 -3.55 4.97
N LEU A 77 1.25 -4.74 5.18
CA LEU A 77 1.75 -5.69 6.17
C LEU A 77 3.06 -6.35 5.75
N THR A 78 3.24 -6.63 4.46
CA THR A 78 4.51 -7.15 3.92
C THR A 78 5.65 -6.16 4.14
N ASP A 79 5.45 -4.87 3.88
CA ASP A 79 6.46 -3.83 4.17
C ASP A 79 6.86 -3.84 5.66
N LYS A 80 5.86 -3.85 6.56
CA LYS A 80 6.11 -3.90 8.02
C LYS A 80 6.84 -5.18 8.45
N ALA A 81 6.53 -6.31 7.83
CA ALA A 81 7.21 -7.57 8.13
C ALA A 81 8.66 -7.56 7.62
N ALA A 82 8.92 -6.93 6.48
CA ALA A 82 10.26 -6.76 5.92
C ALA A 82 11.13 -5.85 6.81
N GLU A 83 10.60 -4.74 7.32
CA GLU A 83 11.32 -3.87 8.27
C GLU A 83 11.77 -4.63 9.52
N LEU A 84 10.89 -5.43 10.10
CA LEU A 84 11.24 -6.27 11.25
C LEU A 84 12.25 -7.35 10.88
N GLU A 85 12.18 -7.87 9.65
CA GLU A 85 13.16 -8.83 9.15
C GLU A 85 14.55 -8.22 9.01
N ASP A 86 14.66 -7.00 8.52
CA ASP A 86 15.93 -6.28 8.40
C ASP A 86 16.56 -6.06 9.77
N ILE A 87 15.79 -5.57 10.76
CA ILE A 87 16.25 -5.40 12.14
C ILE A 87 16.75 -6.73 12.73
N ILE A 88 15.97 -7.80 12.57
CA ILE A 88 16.33 -9.14 13.08
C ILE A 88 17.59 -9.67 12.39
N ASN A 89 17.76 -9.43 11.09
CA ASN A 89 18.91 -9.91 10.34
C ASN A 89 20.18 -9.13 10.68
N GLU A 90 20.08 -7.82 10.90
CA GLU A 90 21.18 -6.97 11.36
C GLU A 90 21.67 -7.43 12.75
N ALA A 91 20.74 -7.62 13.71
CA ALA A 91 21.07 -8.13 15.04
C ALA A 91 21.78 -9.50 14.99
N LYS A 92 21.33 -10.40 14.11
CA LYS A 92 22.00 -11.70 13.88
C LYS A 92 23.39 -11.54 13.29
N ALA A 93 23.56 -10.65 12.32
CA ALA A 93 24.86 -10.38 11.70
C ALA A 93 25.87 -9.83 12.73
N ASN A 94 25.38 -9.03 13.67
CA ASN A 94 26.16 -8.47 14.77
C ASN A 94 26.37 -9.44 15.94
N SER A 95 25.83 -10.67 15.86
CA SER A 95 25.88 -11.68 16.95
C SER A 95 25.29 -11.18 18.27
N GLU A 96 24.24 -10.35 18.20
CA GLU A 96 23.52 -9.84 19.37
C GLU A 96 22.63 -10.91 20.01
N ASP A 97 22.23 -10.70 21.27
CA ASP A 97 21.30 -11.58 21.96
C ASP A 97 19.88 -11.44 21.39
N MET A 98 19.40 -12.48 20.70
CA MET A 98 18.06 -12.51 20.12
C MET A 98 16.94 -12.45 21.16
N GLY A 99 17.22 -12.70 22.44
CA GLY A 99 16.27 -12.51 23.54
C GLY A 99 15.79 -11.06 23.66
N ALA A 100 16.64 -10.09 23.32
CA ALA A 100 16.29 -8.67 23.30
C ALA A 100 15.26 -8.32 22.21
N TYR A 101 15.17 -9.13 21.15
CA TYR A 101 14.35 -8.90 19.95
C TYR A 101 13.07 -9.76 19.93
N ILE A 102 12.67 -10.32 21.07
CA ILE A 102 11.52 -11.23 21.14
C ILE A 102 10.20 -10.58 20.70
N ASN A 103 10.07 -9.27 20.91
CA ASN A 103 8.89 -8.49 20.51
C ASN A 103 8.83 -8.35 18.98
N GLU A 104 9.94 -8.00 18.35
CA GLU A 104 10.10 -7.85 16.90
C GLU A 104 9.84 -9.19 16.19
N ILE A 105 10.40 -10.28 16.74
CA ILE A 105 10.18 -11.64 16.23
C ILE A 105 8.69 -12.01 16.33
N SER A 106 8.06 -11.74 17.48
CA SER A 106 6.64 -12.05 17.71
C SER A 106 5.73 -11.22 16.80
N LEU A 107 6.04 -9.94 16.61
CA LEU A 107 5.31 -9.04 15.75
C LEU A 107 5.47 -9.38 14.26
N LYS A 108 6.69 -9.77 13.82
CA LYS A 108 6.91 -10.28 12.46
C LYS A 108 6.06 -11.52 12.21
N ARG A 109 6.03 -12.46 13.16
CA ARG A 109 5.19 -13.67 13.09
C ARG A 109 3.71 -13.33 13.02
N PHE A 110 3.26 -12.34 13.80
CA PHE A 110 1.89 -11.84 13.74
C PHE A 110 1.53 -11.33 12.35
N TYR A 111 2.37 -10.46 11.76
CA TYR A 111 2.14 -9.96 10.41
C TYR A 111 2.14 -11.09 9.36
N GLY A 112 3.02 -12.09 9.49
CA GLY A 112 3.00 -13.27 8.61
C GLY A 112 1.68 -14.04 8.63
N GLY A 113 1.08 -14.21 9.82
CA GLY A 113 -0.25 -14.83 9.97
C GLY A 113 -1.34 -14.01 9.29
N GLU A 114 -1.39 -12.70 9.58
CA GLU A 114 -2.36 -11.81 8.96
C GLU A 114 -2.21 -11.73 7.43
N ILE A 115 -0.98 -11.62 6.91
CA ILE A 115 -0.71 -11.64 5.46
C ILE A 115 -1.29 -12.90 4.84
N SER A 116 -1.05 -14.07 5.46
CA SER A 116 -1.54 -15.36 4.97
C SER A 116 -3.08 -15.43 4.96
N ALA A 117 -3.72 -14.94 6.02
CA ALA A 117 -5.18 -14.92 6.13
C ALA A 117 -5.82 -13.96 5.11
N TRP A 118 -5.25 -12.76 4.94
CA TRP A 118 -5.70 -11.81 3.93
C TRP A 118 -5.47 -12.32 2.50
N ALA A 119 -4.34 -12.96 2.22
CA ALA A 119 -4.04 -13.54 0.90
C ALA A 119 -4.99 -14.71 0.56
N THR A 120 -5.31 -15.55 1.54
CA THR A 120 -6.30 -16.63 1.40
C THR A 120 -7.67 -16.05 1.10
N THR A 121 -8.08 -15.02 1.86
CA THR A 121 -9.35 -14.32 1.62
C THR A 121 -9.38 -13.70 0.22
N ALA A 122 -8.32 -12.99 -0.19
CA ALA A 122 -8.22 -12.38 -1.50
C ALA A 122 -8.37 -13.41 -2.62
N THR A 123 -7.73 -14.58 -2.48
CA THR A 123 -7.83 -15.68 -3.45
C THR A 123 -9.26 -16.22 -3.55
N CYS A 124 -9.93 -16.42 -2.41
CA CYS A 124 -11.32 -16.85 -2.38
C CYS A 124 -12.25 -15.82 -3.05
N LEU A 125 -12.06 -14.53 -2.72
CA LEU A 125 -12.85 -13.43 -3.29
C LEU A 125 -12.58 -13.23 -4.79
N ASP A 126 -11.34 -13.38 -5.26
CA ASP A 126 -10.99 -13.34 -6.70
C ASP A 126 -11.72 -14.46 -7.44
N SER A 127 -11.74 -15.68 -6.88
CA SER A 127 -12.50 -16.81 -7.43
C SER A 127 -14.00 -16.51 -7.48
N MET A 128 -14.56 -15.95 -6.40
CA MET A 128 -15.96 -15.51 -6.37
C MET A 128 -16.25 -14.41 -7.40
N ALA A 129 -15.35 -13.43 -7.57
CA ALA A 129 -15.48 -12.35 -8.55
C ALA A 129 -15.45 -12.89 -10.00
N ASN A 130 -14.54 -13.82 -10.29
CA ASN A 130 -14.46 -14.49 -11.59
C ASN A 130 -15.74 -15.30 -11.87
N ASN A 131 -16.25 -16.05 -10.89
CA ASN A 131 -17.53 -16.75 -11.03
C ASN A 131 -18.72 -15.81 -11.21
N LEU A 132 -18.73 -14.66 -10.51
CA LEU A 132 -19.76 -13.62 -10.70
C LEU A 132 -19.72 -13.05 -12.12
N SER A 133 -18.53 -12.83 -12.68
CA SER A 133 -18.38 -12.35 -14.07
C SER A 133 -18.94 -13.30 -15.13
N GLN A 134 -19.16 -14.56 -14.78
CA GLN A 134 -19.79 -15.56 -15.66
C GLN A 134 -21.31 -15.65 -15.48
N LYS A 135 -21.90 -14.95 -14.50
CA LYS A 135 -23.36 -14.97 -14.26
C LYS A 135 -24.07 -13.88 -15.06
N ASP A 136 -25.21 -14.25 -15.66
CA ASP A 136 -26.03 -13.34 -16.48
C ASP A 136 -27.11 -12.59 -15.69
N LYS A 137 -27.40 -13.01 -14.46
CA LYS A 137 -28.41 -12.39 -13.60
C LYS A 137 -27.77 -11.56 -12.50
N TRP A 138 -28.07 -10.27 -12.51
CA TRP A 138 -27.59 -9.30 -11.53
C TRP A 138 -28.75 -8.57 -10.89
N LEU A 139 -28.64 -8.27 -9.59
CA LEU A 139 -29.58 -7.44 -8.86
C LEU A 139 -29.37 -5.93 -9.13
N VAL A 140 -28.28 -5.58 -9.81
CA VAL A 140 -27.92 -4.19 -10.11
C VAL A 140 -28.26 -3.82 -11.54
N ARG A 141 -28.72 -2.59 -11.75
CA ARG A 141 -29.13 -2.06 -13.06
C ARG A 141 -27.96 -1.91 -14.07
N LYS A 142 -26.72 -1.83 -13.59
CA LYS A 142 -25.50 -1.64 -14.41
C LYS A 142 -24.36 -2.56 -13.94
N PRO A 143 -24.43 -3.87 -14.19
CA PRO A 143 -23.42 -4.82 -13.73
C PRO A 143 -22.05 -4.63 -14.40
N ASP A 144 -22.01 -4.12 -15.64
CA ASP A 144 -20.77 -3.91 -16.39
C ASP A 144 -19.81 -2.94 -15.69
N PHE A 145 -20.36 -1.92 -15.01
CA PHE A 145 -19.55 -0.96 -14.25
C PHE A 145 -18.84 -1.63 -13.06
N ILE A 146 -19.55 -2.54 -12.37
CA ILE A 146 -19.01 -3.31 -11.26
C ILE A 146 -17.94 -4.28 -11.78
N ARG A 147 -18.21 -4.99 -12.88
CA ARG A 147 -17.24 -5.89 -13.53
C ARG A 147 -15.94 -5.17 -13.89
N LYS A 148 -16.02 -3.97 -14.47
CA LYS A 148 -14.85 -3.17 -14.83
C LYS A 148 -14.05 -2.72 -13.60
N LYS A 149 -14.72 -2.41 -12.47
CA LYS A 149 -14.06 -1.99 -11.24
C LYS A 149 -13.33 -3.15 -10.53
N LEU A 150 -13.77 -4.39 -10.76
CA LEU A 150 -13.17 -5.60 -10.21
C LEU A 150 -11.89 -6.05 -10.95
N THR A 151 -11.54 -5.43 -12.09
CA THR A 151 -10.31 -5.83 -12.80
C THR A 151 -9.07 -5.43 -11.99
N LYS A 152 -8.34 -6.45 -11.51
CA LYS A 152 -7.05 -6.29 -10.83
C LYS A 152 -6.08 -5.53 -11.71
N LEU A 153 -5.56 -4.41 -11.21
CA LEU A 153 -4.45 -3.71 -11.84
C LEU A 153 -3.23 -4.63 -11.80
N LYS A 154 -2.78 -5.07 -12.97
CA LYS A 154 -1.55 -5.86 -13.09
C LYS A 154 -0.37 -4.89 -13.08
N SER A 155 0.49 -4.97 -12.07
CA SER A 155 1.78 -4.30 -12.09
C SER A 155 2.78 -5.18 -12.83
N SER A 156 3.39 -4.67 -13.90
CA SER A 156 4.44 -5.35 -14.65
C SER A 156 5.85 -4.95 -14.20
N ASN A 157 5.97 -3.83 -13.50
CA ASN A 157 7.24 -3.28 -13.04
C ASN A 157 7.07 -2.46 -11.75
N GLU A 158 8.19 -2.03 -11.18
CA GLU A 158 8.23 -1.30 -9.91
C GLU A 158 7.49 0.05 -9.94
N LEU A 159 7.53 0.76 -11.07
CA LEU A 159 6.82 2.04 -11.24
C LEU A 159 5.31 1.83 -11.22
N THR A 160 4.80 0.87 -12.00
CA THR A 160 3.37 0.54 -12.04
C THR A 160 2.88 0.02 -10.70
N ASN A 161 3.68 -0.77 -9.98
CA ASN A 161 3.39 -1.18 -8.61
C ASN A 161 3.27 0.04 -7.68
N THR A 162 4.21 0.98 -7.78
CA THR A 162 4.19 2.22 -6.99
C THR A 162 2.95 3.05 -7.31
N LEU A 163 2.57 3.21 -8.57
CA LEU A 163 1.36 3.93 -8.98
C LEU A 163 0.08 3.27 -8.47
N VAL A 164 0.00 1.94 -8.49
CA VAL A 164 -1.10 1.18 -7.88
C VAL A 164 -1.19 1.47 -6.38
N ARG A 165 -0.06 1.46 -5.67
CA ARG A 165 0.00 1.78 -4.24
C ARG A 165 -0.36 3.25 -3.95
N ILE A 166 -0.06 4.16 -4.86
CA ILE A 166 -0.50 5.56 -4.77
C ILE A 166 -2.02 5.65 -4.84
N GLU A 167 -2.66 4.99 -5.81
CA GLU A 167 -4.12 4.95 -5.90
C GLU A 167 -4.73 4.41 -4.60
N GLU A 168 -4.14 3.36 -4.05
CA GLU A 168 -4.59 2.77 -2.78
C GLU A 168 -4.51 3.76 -1.62
N ALA A 169 -3.39 4.48 -1.49
CA ALA A 169 -3.20 5.50 -0.45
C ALA A 169 -4.09 6.74 -0.62
N LEU A 170 -4.47 7.07 -1.86
CA LEU A 170 -5.43 8.15 -2.15
C LEU A 170 -6.86 7.75 -1.79
N ASN A 171 -7.23 6.49 -2.03
CA ASN A 171 -8.56 5.96 -1.69
C ASN A 171 -8.70 5.62 -0.20
N TYR A 172 -7.60 5.20 0.44
CA TYR A 172 -7.58 4.82 1.85
C TYR A 172 -6.32 5.37 2.53
N GLN A 173 -6.52 6.34 3.43
CA GLN A 173 -5.42 7.05 4.10
C GLN A 173 -4.48 6.13 4.90
N GLU A 174 -4.99 5.02 5.42
CA GLU A 174 -4.21 4.01 6.17
C GLU A 174 -3.10 3.34 5.35
N PHE A 175 -3.15 3.41 4.01
CA PHE A 175 -2.11 2.88 3.12
C PHE A 175 -1.08 3.94 2.70
N LEU A 176 -1.19 5.18 3.20
CA LEU A 176 -0.14 6.20 3.08
C LEU A 176 1.01 5.92 4.04
N THR A 177 1.78 4.86 3.77
CA THR A 177 2.86 4.39 4.63
C THR A 177 4.16 5.20 4.44
N PRO A 178 5.05 5.27 5.46
CA PRO A 178 6.38 5.88 5.30
C PRO A 178 7.18 5.30 4.14
N GLN A 179 7.08 3.99 3.92
CA GLN A 179 7.77 3.25 2.85
C GLN A 179 7.26 3.69 1.47
N LEU A 180 5.94 3.85 1.33
CA LEU A 180 5.37 4.40 0.10
C LEU A 180 5.86 5.82 -0.15
N LYS A 181 5.88 6.68 0.88
CA LYS A 181 6.38 8.06 0.75
C LYS A 181 7.83 8.07 0.29
N ALA A 182 8.72 7.34 0.97
CA ALA A 182 10.14 7.24 0.62
C ALA A 182 10.33 6.76 -0.83
N LYS A 183 9.57 5.73 -1.24
CA LYS A 183 9.62 5.20 -2.60
C LYS A 183 9.17 6.21 -3.64
N VAL A 184 8.07 6.93 -3.38
CA VAL A 184 7.58 7.99 -4.26
C VAL A 184 8.59 9.14 -4.34
N THR A 185 9.21 9.53 -3.23
CA THR A 185 10.28 10.54 -3.19
C THR A 185 11.47 10.15 -4.05
N ILE A 186 11.96 8.91 -3.92
CA ILE A 186 13.07 8.39 -4.73
C ILE A 186 12.71 8.45 -6.22
N PHE A 187 11.52 7.97 -6.58
CA PHE A 187 11.06 8.00 -7.98
C PHE A 187 10.89 9.42 -8.50
N ARG A 188 10.26 10.31 -7.72
CA ARG A 188 10.11 11.73 -8.06
C ARG A 188 11.46 12.36 -8.33
N ASN A 189 12.42 12.17 -7.43
CA ASN A 189 13.74 12.77 -7.55
C ASN A 189 14.49 12.23 -8.77
N LYS A 190 14.39 10.92 -9.05
CA LYS A 190 14.95 10.31 -10.25
C LYS A 190 14.36 10.92 -11.53
N VAL A 191 13.04 11.03 -11.61
CA VAL A 191 12.34 11.61 -12.76
C VAL A 191 12.70 13.08 -12.95
N LEU A 192 12.71 13.88 -11.88
CA LEU A 192 13.07 15.31 -11.95
C LEU A 192 14.53 15.50 -12.37
N ALA A 193 15.46 14.69 -11.88
CA ALA A 193 16.86 14.74 -12.27
C ALA A 193 17.04 14.38 -13.75
N GLN A 194 16.43 13.30 -14.21
CA GLN A 194 16.51 12.85 -15.62
C GLN A 194 15.84 13.84 -16.59
N THR A 195 14.77 14.51 -16.16
CA THR A 195 14.11 15.57 -16.95
C THR A 195 14.71 16.95 -16.75
N ARG A 196 15.84 17.07 -16.03
CA ARG A 196 16.57 18.32 -15.75
C ARG A 196 15.74 19.40 -15.05
N GLN A 197 14.73 19.02 -14.29
CA GLN A 197 13.88 19.93 -13.52
C GLN A 197 14.50 20.26 -12.14
N PHE A 198 15.75 20.74 -12.15
CA PHE A 198 16.54 20.92 -10.92
C PHE A 198 15.93 21.91 -9.91
N LYS A 199 15.20 22.92 -10.38
CA LYS A 199 14.50 23.86 -9.50
C LYS A 199 13.43 23.16 -8.64
N ALA A 200 12.68 22.24 -9.23
CA ALA A 200 11.66 21.45 -8.52
C ALA A 200 12.29 20.35 -7.65
N LEU A 201 13.49 19.88 -8.03
CA LEU A 201 14.27 18.91 -7.25
C LEU A 201 14.85 19.52 -5.96
N LEU A 202 15.38 20.74 -6.04
CA LEU A 202 15.99 21.46 -4.91
C LEU A 202 14.99 22.27 -4.07
N GLY A 203 13.74 22.39 -4.53
CA GLY A 203 12.67 23.09 -3.83
C GLY A 203 12.12 22.31 -2.63
N GLU A 204 11.18 22.92 -1.92
CA GLU A 204 10.49 22.28 -0.80
C GLU A 204 9.76 21.00 -1.26
N GLU A 205 9.99 19.90 -0.54
CA GLU A 205 9.37 18.62 -0.86
C GLU A 205 7.91 18.61 -0.41
N PRO A 206 6.95 18.31 -1.32
CA PRO A 206 5.55 18.15 -0.92
C PRO A 206 5.39 17.01 0.08
N THR A 207 4.50 17.18 1.06
CA THR A 207 4.25 16.17 2.10
C THR A 207 2.84 15.58 2.01
N GLY A 208 2.64 14.43 2.65
CA GLY A 208 1.33 13.79 2.73
C GLY A 208 0.76 13.36 1.37
N GLN A 209 -0.53 13.59 1.14
CA GLN A 209 -1.18 13.25 -0.14
C GLN A 209 -0.74 14.16 -1.29
N LYS A 210 -0.27 15.38 -1.00
CA LYS A 210 0.21 16.30 -2.04
C LYS A 210 1.39 15.71 -2.82
N LEU A 211 2.31 15.04 -2.12
CA LEU A 211 3.41 14.28 -2.73
C LEU A 211 2.90 13.30 -3.81
N LEU A 212 1.82 12.59 -3.50
CA LEU A 212 1.25 11.58 -4.38
C LEU A 212 0.61 12.21 -5.63
N TYR A 213 -0.17 13.29 -5.45
CA TYR A 213 -0.79 14.02 -6.55
C TYR A 213 0.25 14.65 -7.47
N ASP A 214 1.26 15.32 -6.89
CA ASP A 214 2.33 15.99 -7.64
C ASP A 214 3.12 14.96 -8.46
N PHE A 215 3.46 13.81 -7.86
CA PHE A 215 4.15 12.74 -8.58
C PHE A 215 3.30 12.20 -9.74
N LYS A 216 2.00 11.91 -9.53
CA LYS A 216 1.10 11.49 -10.61
C LYS A 216 1.02 12.54 -11.72
N GLY A 217 0.98 13.83 -11.37
CA GLY A 217 0.96 14.94 -12.33
C GLY A 217 2.22 15.01 -13.18
N ILE A 218 3.41 14.79 -12.58
CA ILE A 218 4.69 14.72 -13.29
C ILE A 218 4.68 13.55 -14.28
N ILE A 219 4.29 12.35 -13.83
CA ILE A 219 4.23 11.15 -14.67
C ILE A 219 3.27 11.36 -15.84
N LYS A 220 2.07 11.89 -15.58
CA LYS A 220 1.09 12.18 -16.62
C LYS A 220 1.63 13.17 -17.66
N THR A 221 2.22 14.27 -17.20
CA THR A 221 2.80 15.29 -18.10
C THR A 221 3.87 14.68 -19.01
N ILE A 222 4.76 13.83 -18.48
CA ILE A 222 5.81 13.19 -19.29
C ILE A 222 5.22 12.22 -20.30
N CYS A 223 4.27 11.37 -19.89
CA CYS A 223 3.60 10.46 -20.81
C CYS A 223 2.85 11.22 -21.92
N ASP A 224 2.15 12.29 -21.58
CA ASP A 224 1.40 13.12 -22.54
C ASP A 224 2.35 13.82 -23.54
N ILE A 225 3.51 14.33 -23.09
CA ILE A 225 4.51 14.98 -23.96
C ILE A 225 5.24 13.97 -24.85
N SER A 226 5.63 12.82 -24.30
CA SER A 226 6.39 11.80 -25.01
C SER A 226 5.52 10.88 -25.88
N GLY A 227 4.19 10.93 -25.72
CA GLY A 227 3.26 10.06 -26.44
C GLY A 227 3.38 8.58 -26.07
N ILE A 228 3.89 8.27 -24.87
CA ILE A 228 4.16 6.89 -24.41
C ILE A 228 3.20 6.48 -23.30
N GLY A 229 3.00 5.17 -23.14
CA GLY A 229 2.31 4.61 -22.00
C GLY A 229 3.16 4.61 -20.73
N VAL A 230 2.52 4.56 -19.57
CA VAL A 230 3.18 4.48 -18.24
C VAL A 230 4.15 3.29 -18.15
N ASN A 231 3.83 2.18 -18.82
CA ASN A 231 4.67 0.97 -18.83
C ASN A 231 6.01 1.17 -19.56
N GLU A 232 6.06 2.10 -20.50
CA GLU A 232 7.23 2.40 -21.35
C GLU A 232 8.12 3.49 -20.73
N LEU A 233 7.59 4.22 -19.74
CA LEU A 233 8.28 5.33 -19.10
C LEU A 233 9.66 4.95 -18.53
N PRO A 234 9.88 3.78 -17.87
CA PRO A 234 11.21 3.41 -17.40
C PRO A 234 12.26 3.32 -18.53
N ALA A 235 11.87 2.80 -19.70
CA ALA A 235 12.76 2.68 -20.85
C ALA A 235 13.05 4.05 -21.46
N GLU A 236 12.05 4.92 -21.57
CA GLU A 236 12.23 6.25 -22.13
C GLU A 236 13.09 7.14 -21.22
N LEU A 237 12.90 7.06 -19.90
CA LEU A 237 13.75 7.75 -18.93
C LEU A 237 15.23 7.34 -19.03
N ALA A 238 15.50 6.04 -19.24
CA ALA A 238 16.86 5.55 -19.48
C ALA A 238 17.44 6.09 -20.79
N ARG A 239 16.64 6.20 -21.86
CA ARG A 239 17.07 6.82 -23.13
C ARG A 239 17.40 8.30 -22.96
N ILE A 240 16.57 9.05 -22.24
CA ILE A 240 16.82 10.48 -21.94
C ILE A 240 18.14 10.64 -21.18
N GLU A 241 18.40 9.77 -20.21
CA GLU A 241 19.65 9.76 -19.45
C GLU A 241 20.86 9.47 -20.34
N MET A 242 20.81 8.42 -21.18
CA MET A 242 21.88 8.08 -22.12
C MET A 242 22.15 9.23 -23.11
N ASN A 243 21.10 9.87 -23.62
CA ASN A 243 21.23 11.01 -24.52
C ASN A 243 21.84 12.22 -23.81
N ALA A 244 21.46 12.47 -22.55
CA ALA A 244 22.06 13.53 -21.73
C ALA A 244 23.54 13.26 -21.43
N GLN A 245 23.92 12.03 -21.09
CA GLN A 245 25.30 11.62 -20.87
C GLN A 245 26.13 11.72 -22.15
N LYS A 246 25.58 11.32 -23.30
CA LYS A 246 26.26 11.47 -24.60
C LYS A 246 26.47 12.93 -24.98
N ALA A 247 25.51 13.81 -24.66
CA ALA A 247 25.64 15.25 -24.86
C ALA A 247 26.69 15.88 -23.93
N LEU A 248 26.77 15.42 -22.68
CA LEU A 248 27.73 15.91 -21.67
C LEU A 248 29.14 15.32 -21.83
N GLY A 249 29.26 14.08 -22.32
CA GLY A 249 30.53 13.41 -22.61
C GLY A 249 31.31 14.05 -23.75
N GLY A 250 30.66 14.90 -24.56
CA GLY A 250 31.33 15.77 -25.54
C GLY A 250 31.84 17.09 -24.95
N THR A 251 31.56 17.43 -23.68
CA THR A 251 31.84 18.76 -23.11
C THR A 251 32.58 18.77 -21.76
N LEU A 252 32.87 17.62 -21.15
CA LEU A 252 33.58 17.58 -19.87
C LEU A 252 34.77 16.61 -19.91
N SER A 253 35.89 17.07 -20.47
CA SER A 253 37.20 16.59 -20.07
C SER A 253 37.57 17.27 -18.75
N LEU A 254 37.29 16.62 -17.63
CA LEU A 254 37.82 17.04 -16.34
C LEU A 254 39.35 16.87 -16.37
N PRO A 255 40.15 17.91 -16.05
CA PRO A 255 41.59 17.76 -15.96
C PRO A 255 41.91 16.79 -14.81
N ILE A 256 42.55 15.68 -15.18
CA ILE A 256 43.14 14.75 -14.22
C ILE A 256 44.31 15.48 -13.56
N THR A 257 44.42 15.31 -12.24
CA THR A 257 45.51 15.74 -11.35
C THR A 257 45.57 17.22 -10.94
N ILE A 258 45.06 17.52 -9.74
CA ILE A 258 45.62 18.55 -8.87
C ILE A 258 46.75 17.88 -8.09
N THR A 259 47.98 17.97 -8.60
CA THR A 259 49.17 17.66 -7.79
C THR A 259 49.40 18.82 -6.84
N GLY A 260 49.10 18.61 -5.55
CA GLY A 260 49.44 19.55 -4.48
C GLY A 260 50.95 19.59 -4.28
N GLY A 261 51.63 20.50 -4.98
CA GLY A 261 52.98 20.91 -4.66
C GLY A 261 52.97 21.82 -3.43
N ARG A 262 53.46 21.32 -2.30
CA ARG A 262 53.92 22.17 -1.19
C ARG A 262 55.31 22.70 -1.55
N SER A 263 55.42 24.01 -1.64
CA SER A 263 56.69 24.73 -1.62
C SER A 263 56.59 25.90 -0.63
N ALA A 264 57.63 25.98 0.19
CA ALA A 264 57.87 26.85 1.36
C ALA A 264 57.19 26.39 2.67
#